data_AF-A0A8T1E941-F1
#
_entry.id   AF-A0A8T1E941-F1
#
_cell.length_a   1.000
_cell.length_b   1.000
_cell.length_c   1.000
_cell.angle_alpha   90.00
_cell.angle_beta   90.00
_cell.angle_gamma   90.00
#
_symmetry.space_group_name_H-M   'P 1'
#
loop_
_entity.id
_entity.type
_entity.pdbx_description
1 polymer ?
#
loop_
_entity_poly.entity_id
_entity_poly.type
_entity_poly.pdbx_seq_one_letter_code
_entity_poly.pdbx_strand_id
1 'polypeptide(L)' 'MSTDTLDNIFLTLQDCMRCVLRQKGGNQYALPHIGKAKLRRKGILPSVLCCDQHLYDSAKAVLTESDRGSLASFEPAE' A
#
# COMPACT_ATOMS: atom_id res chain seq x y z
N MET A 1 1.73 -4.32 -24.71
CA MET A 1 2.20 -3.70 -23.45
C MET A 1 3.71 -3.91 -23.38
N SER A 2 4.52 -2.86 -23.23
CA SER A 2 5.97 -2.99 -23.07
C SER A 2 6.35 -3.35 -21.63
N THR A 3 7.50 -3.98 -21.42
CA THR A 3 8.09 -4.24 -20.09
C THR A 3 8.19 -2.95 -19.27
N ASP A 4 8.64 -1.88 -19.93
CA ASP A 4 8.72 -0.54 -19.38
C ASP A 4 7.40 -0.03 -18.79
N THR A 5 6.29 -0.36 -19.44
CA THR A 5 4.94 0.04 -19.03
C THR A 5 4.49 -0.78 -17.82
N LEU A 6 4.75 -2.09 -17.81
CA LEU A 6 4.43 -2.97 -16.70
C LEU A 6 5.14 -2.55 -15.41
N ASP A 7 6.44 -2.27 -15.48
CA ASP A 7 7.20 -1.74 -14.33
C ASP A 7 6.60 -0.44 -13.80
N ASN A 8 6.21 0.46 -14.71
CA ASN A 8 5.64 1.74 -14.32
C ASN A 8 4.31 1.56 -13.59
N ILE A 9 3.46 0.64 -14.06
CA ILE A 9 2.20 0.29 -13.43
C ILE A 9 2.46 -0.36 -12.07
N PHE A 10 3.36 -1.34 -12.00
CA PHE A 10 3.67 -2.07 -10.78
C PHE A 10 4.21 -1.16 -9.67
N LEU A 11 5.16 -0.27 -9.99
CA LEU A 11 5.69 0.70 -9.03
C LEU A 11 4.62 1.70 -8.58
N THR A 12 3.73 2.12 -9.48
CA THR A 12 2.62 3.01 -9.11
C THR A 12 1.64 2.30 -8.17
N LEU A 13 1.31 1.04 -8.44
CA LEU A 13 0.44 0.25 -7.59
C LEU A 13 1.02 0.09 -6.18
N GLN A 14 2.29 -0.27 -6.07
CA GLN A 14 2.97 -0.38 -4.77
C GLN A 14 2.95 0.95 -4.00
N ASP A 15 3.16 2.07 -4.71
CA ASP A 15 3.16 3.37 -4.07
C ASP A 15 1.77 3.77 -3.57
N CYS A 16 0.73 3.49 -4.37
CA CYS A 16 -0.67 3.61 -3.94
C CYS A 16 -0.97 2.75 -2.71
N MET A 17 -0.51 1.48 -2.66
CA MET A 17 -0.70 0.63 -1.48
C MET A 17 -0.08 1.24 -0.23
N ARG A 18 1.11 1.86 -0.32
CA ARG A 18 1.71 2.58 0.82
C ARG A 18 0.86 3.77 1.25
N CYS A 19 0.23 4.49 0.31
CA CYS A 19 -0.70 5.57 0.63
C CYS A 19 -1.96 5.06 1.34
N VAL A 20 -2.55 3.97 0.87
CA VAL A 20 -3.71 3.32 1.52
C VAL A 20 -3.37 2.94 2.96
N LEU A 21 -2.20 2.34 3.21
CA LEU A 21 -1.76 2.01 4.57
C LEU A 21 -1.64 3.26 5.45
N ARG A 22 -1.07 4.37 4.92
CA ARG A 22 -0.95 5.64 5.66
C ARG A 22 -2.32 6.25 5.98
N GLN A 23 -3.29 6.04 5.11
CA GLN A 23 -4.66 6.54 5.27
C GLN A 23 -5.58 5.57 6.01
N LYS A 24 -5.03 4.53 6.64
CA LYS A 24 -5.81 3.53 7.39
C LYS A 24 -6.93 2.91 6.55
N GLY A 25 -6.66 2.65 5.27
CA GLY A 25 -7.63 2.11 4.31
C GLY A 25 -8.37 3.16 3.47
N GLY A 26 -8.18 4.45 3.75
CA GLY A 26 -8.74 5.54 2.95
C GLY A 26 -8.07 5.74 1.59
N ASN A 27 -8.81 6.31 0.65
CA ASN A 27 -8.35 6.61 -0.72
C ASN A 27 -8.08 8.10 -0.96
N GLN A 28 -8.08 8.92 0.09
CA GLN A 28 -8.06 10.37 -0.02
C GLN A 28 -6.63 10.90 -0.11
N TYR A 29 -5.82 10.33 -1.02
CA TYR A 29 -4.43 10.71 -1.26
C TYR A 29 -4.22 11.18 -2.70
N ALA A 30 -3.28 12.10 -2.88
CA ALA A 30 -2.78 12.42 -4.21
C ALA A 30 -2.02 11.22 -4.78
N LEU A 31 -2.15 10.99 -6.09
CA LEU A 31 -1.39 9.95 -6.77
C LEU A 31 0.12 10.20 -6.58
N PRO A 32 0.85 9.23 -6.01
CA PRO A 32 2.24 9.45 -5.66
C PRO A 32 3.13 9.36 -6.91
N HIS A 33 4.09 10.29 -7.00
CA HIS A 33 4.89 10.50 -8.21
C HIS A 33 6.40 10.44 -7.94
N ILE A 34 6.99 9.25 -7.98
CA ILE A 34 8.44 9.03 -7.74
C ILE A 34 9.36 9.42 -8.92
N GLY A 35 8.81 9.96 -10.00
CA GLY A 35 9.60 10.37 -11.16
C GLY A 35 10.25 9.20 -11.92
N LYS A 36 9.48 8.14 -12.18
CA LYS A 36 9.93 6.88 -12.81
C LYS A 36 10.78 7.08 -14.07
N ALA A 37 10.35 7.96 -14.98
CA ALA A 37 11.09 8.30 -16.20
C ALA A 37 12.46 8.96 -15.92
N LYS A 38 12.59 9.75 -14.85
CA LYS A 38 13.87 10.35 -14.44
C LYS A 38 14.79 9.29 -13.84
N LEU A 39 14.26 8.41 -12.99
CA LEU A 39 15.04 7.33 -12.37
C LEU A 39 15.51 6.29 -13.40
N ARG A 40 14.66 5.93 -14.37
CA ARG A 40 15.02 4.99 -15.44
C ARG A 40 16.11 5.55 -16.34
N ARG A 41 16.03 6.83 -16.74
CA ARG A 41 17.10 7.50 -17.51
C ARG A 41 18.44 7.52 -16.77
N LYS A 42 18.41 7.54 -15.44
CA LYS A 42 19.60 7.46 -14.59
C LYS A 42 20.06 6.03 -14.31
N GLY A 43 19.33 5.00 -14.75
CA GLY A 43 19.64 3.59 -14.48
C GLY A 43 19.43 3.16 -13.02
N ILE A 44 18.71 3.94 -12.22
CA ILE A 44 18.51 3.72 -10.77
C ILE A 44 17.04 3.52 -10.40
N LEU A 45 16.19 3.14 -11.36
CA LEU A 45 14.80 2.84 -11.06
C LEU A 45 14.74 1.56 -10.22
N PRO A 46 14.18 1.59 -9.00
CA PRO A 46 13.98 0.37 -8.21
C PRO A 46 12.96 -0.55 -8.89
N SER A 47 13.13 -1.86 -8.77
CA SER A 47 12.15 -2.86 -9.22
C SER A 47 10.99 -3.03 -8.23
N VAL A 48 11.24 -2.76 -6.95
CA VAL A 48 10.28 -2.85 -5.85
C VAL A 48 10.50 -1.69 -4.88
N LEU A 49 9.41 -1.12 -4.38
CA LEU A 49 9.39 -0.09 -3.35
C LEU A 49 9.25 -0.75 -1.97
N CYS A 50 10.18 -0.47 -1.06
CA CYS A 50 10.06 -0.95 0.31
C CYS A 50 8.86 -0.31 1.01
N CYS A 51 8.15 -1.14 1.78
CA CYS A 51 7.20 -0.69 2.79
C CYS A 51 7.95 -0.47 4.10
N ASP A 52 7.66 0.63 4.78
CA ASP A 52 8.23 0.91 6.09
C ASP A 52 7.62 -0.03 7.13
N GLN A 53 8.45 -0.61 8.00
CA GLN A 53 8.00 -1.60 8.99
C GLN A 53 6.99 -0.99 9.96
N HIS A 54 7.26 0.22 10.44
CA HIS A 54 6.38 0.92 11.36
C HIS A 54 5.02 1.26 10.72
N LEU A 55 5.02 1.64 9.43
CA LEU A 55 3.79 1.82 8.66
C LEU A 55 2.97 0.53 8.56
N TYR A 56 3.63 -0.60 8.26
CA TYR A 56 2.97 -1.90 8.18
C TYR A 56 2.36 -2.31 9.53
N ASP A 57 3.13 -2.21 10.61
CA ASP A 57 2.66 -2.58 11.95
C ASP A 57 1.49 -1.71 12.41
N SER A 58 1.55 -0.40 12.12
CA SER A 58 0.45 0.53 12.40
C SER A 58 -0.84 0.17 11.63
N ALA A 59 -0.73 -0.17 10.34
CA ALA A 59 -1.88 -0.56 9.55
C ALA A 59 -2.46 -1.92 10.01
N LYS A 60 -1.59 -2.87 10.39
CA LYS A 60 -2.00 -4.15 10.96
C LYS A 60 -2.79 -3.98 12.25
N ALA A 61 -2.35 -3.08 13.15
CA ALA A 61 -3.06 -2.79 14.40
C ALA A 61 -4.50 -2.29 14.13
N VAL A 62 -4.68 -1.35 13.19
CA VAL A 62 -6.01 -0.84 12.79
C VAL A 62 -6.92 -1.94 12.29
N LEU A 63 -6.39 -2.87 11.47
CA LEU A 63 -7.18 -4.01 10.98
C LEU A 63 -7.59 -4.94 12.12
N THR A 64 -6.70 -5.23 13.07
CA THR A 64 -7.02 -6.09 14.22
C THR A 64 -8.04 -5.45 15.17
N GLU A 65 -8.05 -4.13 15.32
CA GLU A 65 -9.05 -3.42 16.12
C GLU A 65 -10.43 -3.47 15.46
N SER A 66 -10.46 -3.30 14.14
CA SER A 66 -11.71 -3.32 13.35
C SER A 66 -12.35 -4.72 13.35
N ASP A 67 -11.53 -5.77 13.36
CA ASP A 67 -12.01 -7.17 13.36
C ASP A 67 -12.62 -7.59 14.70
N ARG A 68 -12.14 -7.01 15.82
CA ARG A 68 -12.72 -7.24 17.16
C ARG A 68 -14.19 -6.81 17.28
N GLY A 69 -14.65 -5.86 16.47
CA GLY A 69 -16.06 -5.46 16.41
C GLY A 69 -16.97 -6.50 15.74
N SER A 70 -16.42 -7.31 14.82
CA SER A 70 -17.20 -8.33 14.07
C SER A 70 -17.37 -9.63 14.85
N LEU A 71 -16.39 -10.00 15.68
CA LEU A 71 -16.46 -11.22 16.51
C LEU A 71 -17.39 -11.11 17.73
N ALA A 72 -17.75 -9.89 18.16
CA ALA A 72 -18.70 -9.68 19.26
C ALA A 72 -20.16 -10.00 18.89
N SER A 73 -20.45 -10.31 17.60
CA SER A 73 -21.81 -10.62 17.13
C SER A 73 -22.16 -12.10 17.14
N PHE A 74 -21.22 -12.99 17.52
CA PHE A 74 -21.47 -14.42 17.66
C PHE A 74 -21.41 -14.80 19.14
N GLU A 75 -22.44 -14.42 19.90
CA GLU A 75 -22.74 -15.15 21.14
C GLU A 75 -23.28 -16.54 20.74
N PRO A 76 -22.73 -17.64 21.29
CA PRO A 76 -23.33 -18.96 21.15
C PRO A 76 -24.64 -18.97 21.93
N ALA A 77 -25.76 -19.22 21.24
CA ALA A 77 -27.01 -19.57 21.90
C ALA A 77 -26.82 -20.95 22.57
N GLU A 78 -27.03 -21.00 23.88
CA GLU A 78 -27.19 -22.25 24.66
C GLU A 78 -28.34 -23.11 24.14
#